data_AF-A0A553KID7-F1
#
_entry.id   AF-A0A553KID7-F1
#
_cell.length_a   1.000
_cell.length_b   1.000
_cell.length_c   1.000
_cell.angle_alpha   90.00
_cell.angle_beta   90.00
_cell.angle_gamma   90.00
#
_symmetry.space_group_name_H-M   'P 1'
#
loop_
_entity.id
_entity.type
_entity.pdbx_description
1 polymer ?
#
loop_
_entity_poly.entity_id
_entity_poly.type
_entity_poly.pdbx_seq_one_letter_code
_entity_poly.pdbx_strand_id
1 'polypeptide(L)'
;MNKATKGLLAAAVVGTAIFASQAMADGGSAGVPGSADDPVVTKSYVDQQIQRALGSGGGSGTSGLTVVELYPGQTLYGFEGTEFIVRTGQVQAVAGDKGDGLTDITEGADLRAGAPVSHNHLLLIARSDNRGLRLDPNYGGVAYIMVRGKYEIR
;
A
#
# COMPACT_ATOMS: atom_id res chain seq x y z
N MET A 1 -20.24 -51.15 -51.45
CA MET A 1 -19.22 -51.12 -50.36
C MET A 1 -18.96 -52.53 -49.88
N ASN A 2 -17.70 -52.95 -49.87
CA ASN A 2 -17.30 -54.28 -49.44
C ASN A 2 -17.31 -54.35 -47.90
N LYS A 3 -17.40 -55.56 -47.32
CA LYS A 3 -17.55 -55.73 -45.86
C LYS A 3 -16.44 -55.01 -45.06
N ALA A 4 -15.22 -55.00 -45.58
CA ALA A 4 -14.09 -54.27 -45.00
C ALA A 4 -14.31 -52.75 -44.95
N THR A 5 -14.86 -52.16 -46.02
CA THR A 5 -15.13 -50.71 -46.10
C THR A 5 -16.23 -50.27 -45.14
N LYS A 6 -17.22 -51.14 -44.86
CA LYS A 6 -18.26 -50.87 -43.87
C LYS A 6 -17.72 -50.92 -42.42
N GLY A 7 -16.82 -51.87 -42.13
CA GLY A 7 -16.18 -51.97 -40.81
C GLY A 7 -15.28 -50.78 -40.50
N LEU A 8 -14.50 -50.31 -41.47
CA LEU A 8 -13.65 -49.13 -41.33
C LEU A 8 -14.45 -47.85 -41.08
N LEU A 9 -15.58 -47.68 -41.78
CA LEU A 9 -16.47 -46.53 -41.55
C LEU A 9 -17.09 -46.55 -40.16
N ALA A 10 -17.52 -47.72 -39.68
CA ALA A 10 -18.08 -47.86 -38.34
C ALA A 10 -17.03 -47.55 -37.25
N ALA A 11 -15.80 -48.04 -37.41
CA ALA A 11 -14.71 -47.74 -36.49
C ALA A 11 -14.34 -46.25 -36.48
N ALA A 12 -14.36 -45.58 -37.64
CA ALA A 12 -14.12 -44.15 -37.74
C ALA A 12 -15.21 -43.33 -37.02
N VAL A 13 -16.50 -43.71 -37.18
CA VAL A 13 -17.63 -43.03 -36.51
C VAL A 13 -17.61 -43.23 -35.00
N VAL A 14 -17.28 -44.43 -34.53
CA VAL A 14 -17.15 -44.70 -33.09
C VAL A 14 -15.93 -43.98 -32.52
N GLY A 15 -14.81 -43.99 -33.24
CA GLY A 15 -13.60 -43.27 -32.86
C GLY A 15 -13.82 -41.77 -32.75
N THR A 16 -14.49 -41.15 -33.72
CA THR A 16 -14.83 -39.72 -33.67
C THR A 16 -15.86 -39.39 -32.59
N ALA A 17 -16.82 -40.28 -32.34
CA ALA A 17 -17.77 -40.10 -31.24
C ALA A 17 -17.07 -40.14 -29.85
N ILE A 18 -16.10 -41.04 -29.66
CA ILE A 18 -15.33 -41.16 -28.40
C ILE A 18 -14.31 -40.02 -28.24
N PHE A 19 -13.75 -39.50 -29.34
CA PHE A 19 -12.87 -38.33 -29.28
C PHE A 19 -13.67 -37.04 -29.04
N ALA A 20 -14.83 -36.89 -29.68
CA ALA A 20 -15.71 -35.74 -29.50
C ALA A 20 -16.28 -35.67 -28.07
N SER A 21 -16.57 -36.81 -27.43
CA SER A 21 -17.05 -36.81 -26.04
C SER A 21 -15.98 -36.37 -25.02
N GLN A 22 -14.70 -36.60 -25.29
CA GLN A 22 -13.59 -36.13 -24.45
C GLN A 22 -13.25 -34.65 -24.66
N ALA A 23 -13.52 -34.09 -25.84
CA ALA A 23 -13.33 -32.67 -26.13
C ALA A 23 -14.38 -31.75 -25.47
N MET A 24 -15.49 -32.32 -24.96
CA MET A 24 -16.58 -31.58 -24.30
C MET A 24 -16.53 -31.71 -22.76
N ALA A 25 -15.39 -32.13 -22.19
CA ALA A 25 -15.19 -32.19 -20.74
C ALA A 25 -14.53 -30.93 -20.17
N ASP A 26 -14.04 -30.02 -21.02
CA ASP A 26 -13.44 -28.74 -20.60
C ASP A 26 -14.51 -27.63 -20.49
N GLY A 27 -15.62 -27.97 -19.83
CA GLY A 27 -16.66 -27.02 -19.46
C GLY A 27 -16.24 -26.26 -18.22
N GLY A 28 -15.42 -25.23 -18.39
CA GLY A 28 -15.14 -24.22 -17.37
C GLY A 28 -16.43 -23.55 -16.91
N SER A 29 -17.05 -24.11 -15.87
CA SER A 29 -18.19 -23.51 -15.20
C SER A 29 -17.67 -22.38 -14.31
N ALA A 30 -17.67 -21.17 -14.86
CA ALA A 30 -17.38 -19.95 -14.12
C ALA A 30 -18.21 -19.93 -12.82
N GLY A 31 -17.52 -19.85 -11.67
CA GLY A 31 -18.17 -19.78 -10.36
C GLY A 31 -18.44 -21.11 -9.66
N VAL A 32 -17.82 -22.23 -10.08
CA VAL A 32 -17.74 -23.42 -9.22
C VAL A 32 -16.60 -23.23 -8.21
N PRO A 33 -16.91 -23.20 -6.90
CA PRO A 33 -15.88 -23.11 -5.87
C PRO A 33 -14.93 -24.31 -5.95
N GLY A 34 -13.63 -24.03 -5.99
CA GLY A 34 -12.55 -24.99 -6.17
C GLY A 34 -12.06 -25.16 -7.61
N SER A 35 -12.62 -24.41 -8.57
CA SER A 35 -12.12 -24.37 -9.95
C SER A 35 -10.84 -23.54 -10.07
N ALA A 36 -10.21 -23.57 -11.25
CA ALA A 36 -9.07 -22.70 -11.55
C ALA A 36 -9.43 -21.21 -11.47
N ASP A 37 -10.68 -20.87 -11.82
CA ASP A 37 -11.19 -19.49 -11.81
C ASP A 37 -11.73 -19.05 -10.45
N ASP A 38 -12.09 -19.99 -9.56
CA ASP A 38 -12.59 -19.72 -8.20
C ASP A 38 -11.99 -20.71 -7.18
N PRO A 39 -10.70 -20.57 -6.81
CA PRO A 39 -10.06 -21.47 -5.86
C PRO A 39 -10.57 -21.25 -4.43
N VAL A 40 -10.88 -22.34 -3.72
CA VAL A 40 -11.20 -22.24 -2.29
C VAL A 40 -9.93 -22.01 -1.48
N VAL A 41 -9.95 -21.02 -0.59
CA VAL A 41 -8.84 -20.70 0.32
C VAL A 41 -9.28 -20.76 1.77
N THR A 42 -8.33 -21.00 2.68
CA THR A 42 -8.62 -21.09 4.12
C THR A 42 -8.84 -19.71 4.73
N LYS A 43 -9.61 -19.65 5.82
CA LYS A 43 -9.82 -18.40 6.59
C LYS A 43 -8.50 -17.74 6.97
N SER A 44 -7.50 -18.52 7.42
CA SER A 44 -6.18 -17.99 7.79
C SER A 44 -5.43 -17.36 6.61
N TYR A 45 -5.57 -17.91 5.40
CA TYR A 45 -4.96 -17.31 4.21
C TYR A 45 -5.61 -15.96 3.89
N VAL A 46 -6.95 -15.89 3.91
CA VAL A 46 -7.69 -14.64 3.69
C VAL A 46 -7.33 -13.60 4.75
N ASP A 47 -7.37 -13.99 6.03
CA ASP A 47 -7.00 -13.12 7.15
C ASP A 47 -5.56 -12.62 7.04
N GLN A 48 -4.62 -13.49 6.63
CA GLN A 48 -3.23 -13.13 6.41
C GLN A 48 -3.06 -12.15 5.24
N GLN A 49 -3.80 -12.31 4.14
CA GLN A 49 -3.75 -11.36 3.02
C GLN A 49 -4.40 -10.02 3.37
N ILE A 50 -5.51 -10.04 4.11
CA ILE A 50 -6.16 -8.83 4.65
C ILE A 50 -5.21 -8.11 5.61
N GLN A 51 -4.55 -8.84 6.51
CA GLN A 51 -3.58 -8.27 7.43
C GLN A 51 -2.34 -7.74 6.72
N ARG A 52 -1.91 -8.35 5.60
CA ARG A 52 -0.85 -7.79 4.76
C ARG A 52 -1.30 -6.52 4.03
N ALA A 53 -2.51 -6.52 3.47
CA ALA A 53 -3.08 -5.36 2.79
C ALA A 53 -3.34 -4.18 3.75
N LEU A 54 -3.72 -4.45 5.01
CA LEU A 54 -3.94 -3.45 6.05
C LEU A 54 -2.66 -3.10 6.83
N GLY A 55 -1.73 -4.03 6.95
CA GLY A 55 -0.58 -3.97 7.86
C GLY A 55 0.77 -3.80 7.20
N SER A 56 0.88 -3.85 5.86
CA SER A 56 2.13 -3.55 5.15
C SER A 56 1.94 -2.41 4.16
N GLY A 57 2.46 -1.24 4.52
CA GLY A 57 2.93 -0.24 3.55
C GLY A 57 1.86 0.65 2.92
N GLY A 58 1.52 1.73 3.61
CA GLY A 58 0.87 2.90 3.02
C GLY A 58 -0.52 3.13 3.60
N GLY A 59 -0.54 3.91 4.69
CA GLY A 59 -1.76 4.27 5.41
C GLY A 59 -2.90 4.63 4.47
N SER A 60 -3.92 3.75 4.46
CA SER A 60 -5.29 4.14 4.19
C SER A 60 -5.54 5.39 5.03
N GLY A 61 -5.84 6.52 4.39
CA GLY A 61 -6.01 7.82 5.03
C GLY A 61 -6.96 7.71 6.21
N THR A 62 -6.40 7.50 7.39
CA THR A 62 -7.13 7.55 8.63
C THR A 62 -7.45 9.02 8.83
N SER A 63 -8.74 9.36 8.77
CA SER A 63 -9.23 10.67 9.25
C SER A 63 -8.91 10.89 10.73
N GLY A 64 -8.41 9.87 11.44
CA GLY A 64 -7.93 9.95 12.81
C GLY A 64 -6.53 10.53 12.91
N LEU A 65 -6.35 11.37 13.92
CA LEU A 65 -5.06 11.90 14.31
C LEU A 65 -4.32 10.85 15.16
N THR A 66 -3.04 10.63 14.86
CA THR A 66 -2.18 9.67 15.57
C THR A 66 -0.99 10.39 16.20
N VAL A 67 -0.39 9.79 17.23
CA VAL A 67 0.85 10.31 17.84
C VAL A 67 1.99 9.40 17.42
N VAL A 68 3.01 10.00 16.82
CA VAL A 68 4.26 9.37 16.39
C VAL A 68 5.38 9.80 17.33
N GLU A 69 6.14 8.82 17.80
CA GLU A 69 7.40 9.05 18.51
C GLU A 69 8.55 9.07 17.49
N LEU A 70 9.35 10.13 17.51
CA LEU A 70 10.49 10.30 16.61
C LEU A 70 11.79 10.24 17.43
N TYR A 71 12.63 9.26 17.11
CA TYR A 71 13.89 8.99 17.80
C TYR A 71 15.09 9.57 17.04
N PRO A 72 16.26 9.75 17.69
CA PRO A 72 17.47 10.23 17.02
C PRO A 72 17.86 9.34 15.82
N GLY A 73 18.25 9.98 14.72
CA GLY A 73 18.59 9.30 13.47
C GLY A 73 17.41 9.01 12.56
N GLN A 74 16.17 9.13 13.05
CA GLN A 74 14.97 8.94 12.23
C GLN A 74 14.51 10.25 11.57
N THR A 75 13.85 10.10 10.43
CA THR A 75 13.11 11.15 9.73
C THR A 75 11.69 10.69 9.46
N LEU A 76 10.73 11.50 9.90
CA LEU A 76 9.31 11.35 9.61
C LEU A 76 8.98 12.10 8.33
N TYR A 77 8.69 11.36 7.25
CA TYR A 77 8.25 11.91 5.98
C TYR A 77 6.74 11.90 5.87
N GLY A 78 6.18 13.03 5.41
CA GLY A 78 4.76 13.13 5.10
C GLY A 78 4.52 13.00 3.61
N PHE A 79 3.37 12.46 3.24
CA PHE A 79 2.87 12.51 1.87
C PHE A 79 2.01 13.75 1.67
N GLU A 80 1.61 14.04 0.43
CA GLU A 80 0.71 15.15 0.12
C GLU A 80 -0.53 15.17 1.02
N GLY A 81 -0.89 16.36 1.52
CA GLY A 81 -2.03 16.57 2.42
C GLY A 81 -1.79 16.11 3.85
N THR A 82 -0.59 15.63 4.21
CA THR A 82 -0.26 15.28 5.60
C THR A 82 -0.11 16.53 6.45
N GLU A 83 -0.63 16.47 7.66
CA GLU A 83 -0.54 17.53 8.66
C GLU A 83 0.30 17.05 9.85
N PHE A 84 1.22 17.90 10.30
CA PHE A 84 2.03 17.65 11.49
C PHE A 84 1.82 18.73 12.55
N ILE A 85 1.85 18.31 13.82
CA ILE A 85 2.00 19.21 14.97
C ILE A 85 3.05 18.61 15.89
N VAL A 86 4.20 19.29 16.03
CA VAL A 86 5.23 18.90 17.00
C VAL A 86 4.74 19.29 18.40
N ARG A 87 4.61 18.31 19.30
CA ARG A 87 4.10 18.54 20.67
C ARG A 87 5.22 18.68 21.69
N THR A 88 6.32 17.96 21.50
CA THR A 88 7.51 18.00 22.36
C THR A 88 8.77 17.64 21.57
N GLY A 89 9.94 17.86 22.17
CA GLY A 89 11.25 17.58 21.57
C GLY A 89 11.78 18.73 20.72
N GLN A 90 13.01 18.60 20.19
CA GLN A 90 13.59 19.58 19.27
C GLN A 90 13.60 18.99 17.86
N VAL A 91 12.84 19.61 16.96
CA VAL A 91 12.57 19.10 15.62
C VAL A 91 12.96 20.16 14.59
N GLN A 92 13.54 19.72 13.48
CA GLN A 92 13.86 20.54 12.32
C GLN A 92 13.07 20.06 11.09
N ALA A 93 12.75 21.01 10.22
CA ALA A 93 12.12 20.76 8.94
C ALA A 93 13.07 20.06 7.95
N VAL A 94 12.53 19.12 7.19
CA VAL A 94 13.19 18.47 6.05
C VAL A 94 12.52 18.99 4.78
N ALA A 95 13.25 19.76 3.98
CA ALA A 95 12.73 20.29 2.72
C ALA A 95 12.46 19.18 1.71
N GLY A 96 11.57 19.46 0.77
CA GLY A 96 11.28 18.53 -0.31
C GLY A 96 12.40 18.46 -1.35
N ASP A 97 12.27 17.56 -2.32
CA ASP A 97 13.29 17.28 -3.35
C ASP A 97 13.77 18.51 -4.13
N LYS A 98 12.92 19.55 -4.23
CA LYS A 98 13.23 20.82 -4.92
C LYS A 98 13.77 21.92 -4.00
N GLY A 99 13.93 21.66 -2.70
CA GLY A 99 14.44 22.60 -1.71
C GLY A 99 13.39 23.55 -1.09
N ASP A 100 12.14 23.46 -1.52
CA ASP A 100 11.00 24.14 -0.88
C ASP A 100 10.73 23.55 0.52
N GLY A 101 10.34 24.39 1.47
CA GLY A 101 10.18 24.04 2.88
C GLY A 101 8.85 23.38 3.25
N LEU A 102 8.54 23.30 4.55
CA LEU A 102 7.20 22.93 5.02
C LEU A 102 6.37 24.19 5.24
N THR A 103 5.10 24.18 4.81
CA THR A 103 4.21 25.31 5.07
C THR A 103 3.78 25.28 6.53
N ASP A 104 4.20 26.27 7.31
CA ASP A 104 3.67 26.54 8.64
C ASP A 104 2.44 27.44 8.52
N ILE A 105 1.27 26.86 8.78
CA ILE A 105 -0.01 27.56 8.66
C ILE A 105 -0.23 28.49 9.86
N THR A 106 0.36 28.19 11.01
CA THR A 106 0.21 28.98 12.23
C THR A 106 1.02 30.27 12.16
N GLU A 107 2.25 30.19 11.69
CA GLU A 107 3.14 31.36 11.53
C GLU A 107 2.99 32.04 10.16
N GLY A 108 2.46 31.33 9.15
CA GLY A 108 2.37 31.82 7.78
C GLY A 108 3.72 31.83 7.06
N ALA A 109 4.56 30.83 7.33
CA ALA A 109 5.95 30.77 6.86
C ALA A 109 6.26 29.49 6.08
N ASP A 110 7.32 29.53 5.26
CA ASP A 110 7.89 28.37 4.57
C ASP A 110 9.18 27.92 5.29
N LEU A 111 9.09 26.83 6.05
CA LEU A 111 10.18 26.32 6.89
C LEU A 111 11.20 25.56 6.03
N ARG A 112 12.32 26.22 5.73
CA ARG A 112 13.42 25.67 4.94
C ARG A 112 14.12 24.50 5.63
N ALA A 113 14.93 23.74 4.88
CA ALA A 113 15.68 22.62 5.41
C ALA A 113 16.50 23.03 6.65
N GLY A 114 16.35 22.30 7.75
CA GLY A 114 17.04 22.55 9.00
C GLY A 114 16.41 23.66 9.86
N ALA A 115 15.37 24.36 9.39
CA ALA A 115 14.69 25.35 10.20
C ALA A 115 14.06 24.67 11.44
N PRO A 116 14.22 25.25 12.64
CA PRO A 116 13.57 24.72 13.83
C PRO A 116 12.05 24.83 13.68
N VAL A 117 11.35 23.81 14.14
CA VAL A 117 9.88 23.78 14.14
C VAL A 117 9.36 24.15 15.52
N SER A 118 8.60 25.24 15.58
CA SER A 118 7.91 25.66 16.80
C SER A 118 6.87 24.63 17.23
N HIS A 119 6.73 24.44 18.54
CA HIS A 119 5.72 23.53 19.07
C HIS A 119 4.32 24.06 18.80
N ASN A 120 3.38 23.12 18.60
CA ASN A 120 1.95 23.40 18.47
C ASN A 120 1.55 24.17 17.20
N HIS A 121 2.48 24.35 16.27
CA HIS A 121 2.18 24.88 14.94
C HIS A 121 1.63 23.78 14.04
N LEU A 122 0.66 24.15 13.20
CA LEU A 122 0.13 23.28 12.15
C LEU A 122 1.01 23.37 10.92
N LEU A 123 1.68 22.28 10.60
CA LEU A 123 2.48 22.16 9.38
C LEU A 123 1.72 21.36 8.32
N LEU A 124 1.71 21.86 7.08
CA LEU A 124 1.11 21.19 5.94
C LEU A 124 2.17 20.71 4.95
N ILE A 125 2.07 19.45 4.56
CA ILE A 125 2.87 18.86 3.48
C ILE A 125 2.14 19.03 2.16
N ALA A 126 2.66 19.95 1.33
CA ALA A 126 2.01 20.31 0.07
C ALA A 126 2.05 19.19 -0.97
N ARG A 127 3.11 18.37 -1.00
CA ARG A 127 3.38 17.36 -2.03
C ARG A 127 4.11 16.16 -1.44
N SER A 128 3.97 15.01 -2.10
CA SER A 128 4.74 13.80 -1.81
C SER A 128 6.15 13.90 -2.40
N ASP A 129 7.01 14.77 -1.84
CA ASP A 129 8.35 15.09 -2.34
C ASP A 129 9.44 15.00 -1.25
N ASN A 130 9.34 14.01 -0.35
CA ASN A 130 10.25 13.81 0.78
C ASN A 130 10.33 14.98 1.80
N ARG A 131 9.27 15.78 1.92
CA ARG A 131 9.15 16.71 3.05
C ARG A 131 8.86 15.98 4.35
N GLY A 132 9.41 16.50 5.43
CA GLY A 132 9.28 15.83 6.71
C GLY A 132 9.84 16.59 7.89
N LEU A 133 10.03 15.84 8.95
CA LEU A 133 10.53 16.28 10.25
C LEU A 133 11.63 15.32 10.69
N ARG A 134 12.71 15.86 11.23
CA ARG A 134 13.75 15.08 11.92
C ARG A 134 14.10 15.75 13.25
N LEU A 135 14.71 15.02 14.17
CA LEU A 135 15.23 15.67 15.37
C LEU A 135 16.39 16.62 15.04
N ASP A 136 16.57 17.64 15.87
CA ASP A 136 17.81 18.40 15.88
C ASP A 136 19.00 17.43 16.12
N PRO A 137 20.10 17.50 15.35
CA PRO A 137 21.24 16.59 15.53
C PRO A 137 21.86 16.62 16.94
N ASN A 138 21.67 17.70 17.69
CA ASN A 138 22.17 17.86 19.06
C ASN A 138 21.14 17.42 20.12
N TYR A 139 19.95 17.00 19.71
CA TYR A 139 18.89 16.57 20.61
C TYR A 139 18.90 15.05 20.79
N GLY A 140 19.29 14.58 21.98
CA GLY A 140 19.34 13.16 22.34
C GLY A 140 18.05 12.57 22.91
N GLY A 141 16.95 13.32 22.91
CA GLY A 141 15.65 12.88 23.43
C GLY A 141 14.75 12.28 22.36
N VAL A 142 13.46 12.14 22.69
CA VAL A 142 12.40 11.68 21.78
C VAL A 142 11.41 12.83 21.56
N ALA A 143 11.03 13.08 20.31
CA ALA A 143 9.96 14.03 20.00
C ALA A 143 8.63 13.31 19.81
N TYR A 144 7.54 13.95 20.24
CA TYR A 144 6.19 13.46 20.03
C TYR A 144 5.49 14.35 19.02
N ILE A 145 5.04 13.75 17.92
CA ILE A 145 4.48 14.45 16.76
C ILE A 145 3.08 13.93 16.53
N MET A 146 2.10 14.82 16.55
CA MET A 146 0.75 14.52 16.12
C MET A 146 0.71 14.54 14.59
N VAL A 147 0.19 13.47 13.99
CA VAL A 147 0.15 13.28 12.54
C VAL A 147 -1.28 12.96 12.12
N ARG A 148 -1.77 13.68 11.10
CA ARG A 148 -2.95 13.31 10.33
C ARG A 148 -2.55 13.12 8.87
N GLY A 149 -2.96 12.02 8.27
CA GLY A 149 -2.61 11.67 6.90
C GLY A 149 -1.53 10.59 6.81
N LYS A 150 -1.10 10.31 5.59
CA LYS A 150 -0.16 9.22 5.29
C LYS A 150 1.26 9.67 5.59
N TYR A 151 2.02 8.84 6.29
CA TYR A 151 3.42 9.12 6.60
C TYR A 151 4.28 7.87 6.52
N GLU A 152 5.61 8.07 6.53
CA GLU A 152 6.63 7.04 6.60
C GLU A 152 7.76 7.49 7.53
N ILE A 153 8.32 6.57 8.31
CA ILE A 153 9.51 6.82 9.13
C ILE A 153 10.68 6.07 8.50
N ARG A 154 11.81 6.75 8.31
CA ARG A 154 13.07 6.17 7.83
C ARG A 154 14.22 6.50 8.76
#